data_AF-A0A938Q1T6-F1
#
_entry.id   AF-A0A938Q1T6-F1
#
_cell.length_a   1.000
_cell.length_b   1.000
_cell.length_c   1.000
_cell.angle_alpha   90.00
_cell.angle_beta   90.00
_cell.angle_gamma   90.00
#
_symmetry.space_group_name_H-M   'P 1'
#
loop_
_entity.id
_entity.type
_entity.pdbx_description
1 polymer ?
#
loop_
_entity_poly.entity_id
_entity_poly.type
_entity_poly.pdbx_seq_one_letter_code
_entity_poly.pdbx_strand_id
1 'polypeptide(L)' 'MIEQTVKPTCRSCQSENIVKNGRNAGGKQQYRCKDCGVHRVLEPTVRYDQGRKEEILRAYQERSSLR' A
#
# COMPACT_ATOMS: atom_id res chain seq x y z
N MET A 1 28.13 6.76 7.45
CA MET A 1 27.02 6.04 6.77
C MET A 1 25.80 6.92 6.92
N ILE A 2 25.31 7.53 5.85
CA ILE A 2 24.16 8.44 5.93
C ILE A 2 22.92 7.57 5.77
N GLU A 3 22.20 7.36 6.88
CA GLU A 3 20.94 6.62 6.89
C GLU A 3 19.88 7.46 6.18
N GLN A 4 19.56 7.12 4.93
CA GLN A 4 18.44 7.74 4.23
C GLN A 4 17.13 7.26 4.85
N THR A 5 16.61 8.03 5.80
CA THR A 5 15.28 7.81 6.38
C THR A 5 14.24 8.25 5.35
N VAL A 6 13.80 7.31 4.50
CA VAL A 6 12.73 7.56 3.53
C VAL A 6 11.45 7.86 4.31
N LYS A 7 11.03 9.13 4.33
CA LYS A 7 9.78 9.54 4.95
C LYS A 7 8.61 9.00 4.11
N PRO A 8 7.63 8.32 4.71
CA PRO A 8 6.46 7.85 3.97
C PRO A 8 5.63 9.06 3.53
N THR A 9 5.30 9.12 2.25
CA THR A 9 4.43 10.14 1.67
C THR A 9 3.01 9.61 1.44
N CYS A 10 2.06 10.51 1.23
CA CYS A 10 0.70 10.13 0.88
C CYS A 10 0.68 9.43 -0.48
N ARG A 11 0.13 8.21 -0.54
CA ARG A 11 0.01 7.46 -1.80
C ARG A 11 -0.99 8.04 -2.79
N SER A 12 -1.83 8.98 -2.35
CA SER A 12 -2.89 9.58 -3.17
C SER A 12 -2.44 10.87 -3.84
N CYS A 13 -1.75 11.75 -3.10
CA CYS A 13 -1.36 13.08 -3.56
C CYS A 13 0.14 13.37 -3.39
N GLN A 14 0.93 12.37 -3.00
CA GLN A 14 2.39 12.45 -2.79
C GLN A 14 2.86 13.47 -1.74
N SER A 15 1.94 14.10 -1.00
CA SER A 15 2.31 15.03 0.07
C SER A 15 3.01 14.34 1.25
N GLU A 16 3.94 15.06 1.88
CA GLU A 16 4.63 14.67 3.10
C GLU A 16 3.81 14.95 4.38
N ASN A 17 2.72 15.73 4.30
CA ASN A 17 1.90 16.08 5.47
C ASN A 17 0.96 14.93 5.85
N ILE A 18 1.53 13.82 6.31
CA ILE A 18 0.79 12.69 6.86
C ILE A 18 1.01 12.60 8.37
N VAL A 19 -0.07 12.31 9.10
CA VAL A 19 -0.05 12.10 10.56
C VAL A 19 -0.48 10.69 10.90
N LYS A 20 0.15 10.07 11.91
CA LYS A 20 -0.23 8.74 12.39
C LYS A 20 -1.65 8.79 12.97
N ASN A 21 -2.54 7.91 12.49
CA ASN A 21 -3.97 7.88 12.83
C ASN A 21 -4.37 6.54 13.48
N GLY A 22 -3.70 6.19 14.59
CA GLY A 22 -3.95 4.92 15.30
C GLY A 22 -3.64 3.67 14.47
N ARG A 23 -4.14 2.52 14.90
CA ARG A 23 -4.01 1.23 14.20
C ARG A 23 -5.39 0.71 13.77
N ASN A 24 -5.46 -0.06 12.70
CA ASN A 24 -6.69 -0.75 12.32
C ASN A 24 -6.90 -2.02 13.18
N ALA A 25 -8.04 -2.69 13.05
CA ALA A 25 -8.34 -3.93 13.77
C ALA A 25 -7.30 -5.04 13.54
N GLY A 26 -6.63 -5.03 12.38
CA GLY A 26 -5.51 -5.93 12.05
C GLY A 26 -4.14 -5.46 12.57
N GLY A 27 -4.10 -4.48 13.48
CA GLY A 27 -2.87 -3.98 14.11
C GLY A 27 -1.98 -3.12 13.22
N LYS A 28 -2.37 -2.81 11.98
CA LYS A 28 -1.57 -2.03 11.04
C LYS A 28 -1.69 -0.54 11.33
N GLN A 29 -0.55 0.15 11.34
CA GLN A 29 -0.48 1.60 11.53
C GLN A 29 -1.23 2.32 10.40
N GLN A 30 -2.19 3.17 10.75
CA GLN A 30 -2.87 4.05 9.80
C GLN A 30 -2.25 5.45 9.82
N TYR A 31 -2.46 6.19 8.74
CA TYR A 31 -2.16 7.61 8.64
C TYR A 31 -3.35 8.38 8.05
N ARG A 32 -3.40 9.67 8.35
CA ARG A 32 -4.29 10.65 7.73
C ARG A 32 -3.44 11.69 7.01
N CYS A 33 -3.74 11.95 5.74
CA CYS A 33 -3.11 13.06 5.03
C CYS A 33 -3.84 14.36 5.35
N LYS A 34 -3.09 15.44 5.61
CA LYS A 34 -3.65 16.76 5.92
C LYS A 34 -4.01 17.57 4.68
N ASP A 35 -3.39 17.31 3.53
CA ASP A 35 -3.71 18.04 2.29
C ASP A 35 -4.92 17.45 1.57
N CYS A 36 -4.94 16.13 1.33
CA CYS A 36 -6.05 15.48 0.62
C CYS A 36 -7.10 14.85 1.55
N GLY A 37 -6.86 14.84 2.87
CA GLY A 37 -7.81 14.33 3.87
C GLY A 37 -7.97 12.81 3.92
N VAL A 38 -7.29 12.04 3.06
CA VAL A 38 -7.48 10.58 3.00
C VAL A 38 -6.92 9.86 4.23
N HIS A 39 -7.54 8.73 4.56
CA HIS A 39 -7.09 7.81 5.60
C HIS A 39 -6.63 6.50 4.96
N ARG A 40 -5.40 6.06 5.24
CA ARG A 40 -4.83 4.84 4.66
C ARG A 40 -3.92 4.12 5.65
N VAL A 41 -3.55 2.89 5.33
CA VAL A 41 -2.53 2.13 6.07
C VAL A 41 -1.14 2.62 5.63
N LEU A 42 -0.27 2.90 6.59
CA LEU A 42 1.09 3.38 6.37
C LEU A 42 1.91 2.35 5.60
N GLU A 43 1.91 1.12 6.12
CA GLU A 43 2.59 -0.01 5.51
C GLU A 43 1.61 -1.16 5.22
N PRO A 44 0.99 -1.17 4.02
CA PRO A 44 0.12 -2.23 3.59
C PRO A 44 0.95 -3.43 3.13
N THR A 45 0.76 -4.56 3.81
CA THR A 45 1.25 -5.86 3.36
C THR A 45 0.69 -6.20 1.98
N VAL A 46 1.56 -6.39 1.00
CA VAL A 46 1.22 -6.93 -0.32
C VAL A 46 1.21 -8.46 -0.22
N ARG A 47 0.10 -9.12 -0.58
CA ARG A 47 -0.02 -10.58 -0.48
C ARG A 47 0.66 -11.36 -1.61
N TYR A 48 0.78 -10.75 -2.78
CA TYR A 48 1.36 -11.38 -3.96
C TYR A 48 2.55 -10.58 -4.44
N ASP A 49 3.65 -11.27 -4.69
CA ASP A 49 4.78 -10.73 -5.43
C ASP A 49 4.35 -10.34 -6.86
N GLN A 50 5.11 -9.44 -7.51
CA GLN A 50 4.80 -9.00 -8.87
C GLN A 50 4.73 -10.18 -9.84
N GLY A 51 5.68 -11.12 -9.79
CA GLY A 51 5.69 -12.27 -10.71
C GLY A 51 4.47 -13.18 -10.53
N ARG A 52 4.01 -13.36 -9.29
CA ARG A 52 2.80 -14.15 -9.02
C ARG A 52 1.54 -13.44 -9.50
N LYS A 53 1.48 -12.10 -9.45
CA LYS A 53 0.36 -11.34 -10.03
C LYS A 53 0.32 -11.49 -11.55
N GLU A 54 1.46 -11.41 -12.21
CA GLU A 54 1.55 -11.55 -13.66
C GLU A 54 1.12 -12.94 -14.13
N GLU A 55 1.52 -13.99 -13.40
CA GLU A 55 1.07 -15.36 -13.66
C GLU A 55 -0.46 -15.50 -13.53
N ILE A 56 -1.06 -14.97 -12.47
CA ILE A 56 -2.51 -14.97 -12.27
C ILE A 56 -3.22 -14.23 -13.42
N LEU A 57 -2.70 -13.07 -13.82
CA LEU A 57 -3.26 -12.28 -14.93
C LEU A 57 -3.16 -13.03 -16.25
N ARG A 58 -2.04 -13.72 -16.50
CA ARG A 58 -1.84 -14.54 -17.71
C ARG A 58 -2.82 -15.71 -17.76
N ALA A 59 -2.93 -16.49 -16.68
CA ALA A 59 -3.85 -17.62 -16.59
C ALA A 59 -5.31 -17.18 -16.84
N TYR A 60 -5.68 -16.00 -16.34
CA TYR A 60 -6.99 -15.41 -16.59
C TYR A 60 -7.21 -15.04 -18.06
N GLN A 61 -6.23 -14.43 -18.72
CA GLN A 61 -6.29 -14.10 -20.15
C GLN A 61 -6.38 -15.35 -21.04
N GLU A 62 -5.71 -16.44 -20.64
CA GLU A 62 -5.76 -17.74 -21.31
C GLU A 62 -7.09 -18.50 -21.09
N ARG A 63 -8.10 -17.86 -20.46
CA ARG A 63 -9.41 -18.43 -20.10
C ARG A 63 -9.31 -19.75 -19.34
N SER A 64 -8.22 -19.93 -18.60
CA SER A 64 -8.12 -21.04 -17.65
C SER A 64 -9.22 -20.81 -16.61
N SER A 65 -10.07 -21.81 -16.40
CA SER A 65 -11.24 -21.72 -15.51
C SER A 65 -10.84 -21.15 -14.14
N LEU A 66 -11.64 -20.20 -13.62
CA LEU A 66 -11.44 -19.55 -12.31
C LEU A 66 -11.68 -20.47 -11.10
N ARG A 67 -12.03 -21.74 -11.32
CA ARG A 67 -12.45 -22.71 -10.30
C ARG A 67 -11.30 -23.59 -9.83
#